data_AF-A0A969GFB1-F1
#
_entry.id   AF-A0A969GFB1-F1
#
_cell.length_a   1.000
_cell.length_b   1.000
_cell.length_c   1.000
_cell.angle_alpha   90.00
_cell.angle_beta   90.00
_cell.angle_gamma   90.00
#
_symmetry.space_group_name_H-M   'P 1'
#
loop_
_entity.id
_entity.type
_entity.pdbx_description
1 polymer ?
#
loop_
_entity_poly.entity_id
_entity_poly.type
_entity_poly.pdbx_seq_one_letter_code
_entity_poly.pdbx_strand_id
1 'polypeptide(L)' 'MVAALRRRLKDGELMIGVDENTAMVGKSGEWTVMGKAGVHVFTKNDSKSYAVGEKFKL' A
#
# COMPACT_ATOMS: atom_id res chain seq x y z
N MET A 1 -3.27 -13.79 -5.79
CA MET A 1 -2.41 -14.61 -4.91
C MET A 1 -1.29 -13.74 -4.35
N VAL A 2 -1.58 -12.91 -3.33
CA VAL A 2 -0.59 -12.01 -2.67
C VAL A 2 -0.10 -12.60 -1.34
N ALA A 3 -0.91 -13.44 -0.69
CA ALA A 3 -0.61 -14.02 0.62
C ALA A 3 0.70 -14.84 0.67
N ALA A 4 1.05 -15.54 -0.40
CA ALA A 4 2.29 -16.31 -0.47
C ALA A 4 3.55 -15.42 -0.52
N LEU A 5 3.47 -14.26 -1.18
CA LEU A 5 4.54 -13.26 -1.23
C LEU A 5 4.66 -12.54 0.11
N ARG A 6 3.52 -12.19 0.73
CA ARG A 6 3.47 -11.54 2.05
C ARG A 6 4.19 -12.35 3.14
N ARG A 7 4.07 -13.68 3.12
CA ARG A 7 4.76 -14.57 4.09
C ARG A 7 6.28 -14.53 4.00
N ARG A 8 6.85 -13.97 2.93
CA ARG A 8 8.30 -13.84 2.74
C ARG A 8 8.85 -12.51 3.29
N LEU A 9 7.98 -11.57 3.67
CA LEU A 9 8.40 -10.32 4.29
C LEU A 9 9.02 -10.61 5.65
N LYS A 10 10.18 -10.01 5.90
CA LYS A 10 10.81 -9.96 7.22
C LYS A 10 10.11 -8.93 8.10
N ASP A 11 10.42 -8.97 9.39
CA ASP A 11 9.91 -7.97 10.32
C ASP A 11 10.45 -6.58 9.94
N GLY A 12 9.56 -5.61 9.80
CA GLY A 12 9.89 -4.25 9.33
C GLY A 12 9.86 -4.06 7.80
N GLU A 13 9.72 -5.13 7.01
CA GLU A 13 9.51 -5.00 5.56
C GLU A 13 8.03 -4.80 5.23
N LEU A 14 7.78 -3.99 4.19
CA LEU A 14 6.44 -3.75 3.64
C LEU A 14 6.43 -3.98 2.15
N MET A 15 5.28 -4.41 1.64
CA MET A 15 5.00 -4.56 0.22
C MET A 15 3.81 -3.66 -0.13
N ILE A 16 3.94 -2.91 -1.23
CA ILE A 16 2.90 -2.00 -1.72
C ILE A 16 2.41 -2.52 -3.07
N GLY A 17 1.12 -2.84 -3.13
CA GLY A 17 0.39 -3.02 -4.38
C GLY A 17 -0.24 -1.70 -4.80
N VAL A 18 0.00 -1.27 -6.03
CA VAL A 18 -0.66 -0.11 -6.63
C VAL A 18 -1.45 -0.62 -7.82
N ASP A 19 -2.76 -0.39 -7.81
CA ASP A 19 -3.63 -0.82 -8.89
C ASP A 19 -3.36 -0.05 -10.18
N GLU A 20 -3.86 -0.57 -11.31
CA GLU A 20 -3.77 0.12 -12.59
C GLU A 20 -4.38 1.53 -12.53
N ASN A 21 -3.80 2.44 -13.31
CA ASN A 21 -4.23 3.85 -13.36
C ASN A 21 -4.29 4.54 -11.98
N THR A 22 -3.46 4.09 -11.03
CA THR A 22 -3.42 4.60 -9.65
C THR A 22 -1.97 4.96 -9.29
N ALA A 23 -1.82 5.99 -8.45
CA ALA A 23 -0.54 6.46 -7.96
C ALA A 23 -0.62 6.74 -6.45
N MET A 24 0.48 6.46 -5.75
CA MET A 24 0.69 6.83 -4.37
C MET A 24 1.65 8.03 -4.33
N VAL A 25 1.17 9.19 -3.91
CA VAL A 25 1.95 10.45 -3.94
C VAL A 25 2.24 10.91 -2.53
N GLY A 26 3.51 11.19 -2.22
CA GLY A 26 3.97 11.46 -0.86
C GLY A 26 4.59 12.83 -0.67
N LYS A 27 4.30 13.48 0.46
CA LYS A 27 5.04 14.65 0.96
C LYS A 27 5.33 14.45 2.44
N SER A 28 6.61 14.43 2.81
CA SER A 28 7.07 14.37 4.21
C SER A 28 6.44 13.24 5.04
N GLY A 29 6.31 12.03 4.47
CA GLY A 29 5.78 10.85 5.16
C GLY A 29 4.24 10.74 5.20
N GLU A 30 3.53 11.71 4.64
CA GLU A 30 2.10 11.61 4.36
C GLU A 30 1.89 11.21 2.90
N TRP A 31 1.11 10.16 2.68
CA TRP A 31 0.81 9.60 1.38
C TRP A 31 -0.65 9.84 1.03
N THR A 32 -0.93 10.15 -0.23
CA THR A 32 -2.28 10.29 -0.78
C THR A 32 -2.44 9.36 -1.98
N VAL A 33 -3.57 8.67 -2.05
CA VAL A 33 -3.92 7.85 -3.22
C VAL A 33 -4.57 8.73 -4.28
N MET A 34 -4.04 8.69 -5.49
CA MET A 34 -4.56 9.40 -6.66
C MET A 34 -4.83 8.41 -7.80
N GLY A 35 -5.71 8.77 -8.74
CA GLY A 35 -6.02 7.93 -9.90
C GLY A 35 -7.42 7.36 -9.86
N LYS A 36 -7.58 6.06 -10.17
CA LYS A 36 -8.90 5.44 -10.41
C LYS A 36 -9.26 4.24 -9.52
N ALA A 37 -8.31 3.64 -8.80
CA ALA A 37 -8.54 2.46 -7.96
C ALA A 37 -7.88 2.61 -6.58
N GLY A 38 -7.08 1.63 -6.12
CA GLY A 38 -6.56 1.60 -4.75
C GLY A 38 -5.07 1.34 -4.61
N VAL A 39 -4.60 1.53 -3.38
CA VAL A 39 -3.28 1.12 -2.91
C VAL A 39 -3.45 0.13 -1.78
N HIS A 40 -2.68 -0.95 -1.80
CA HIS A 40 -2.69 -2.01 -0.80
C HIS A 40 -1.33 -2.10 -0.11
N VAL A 41 -1.29 -1.90 1.20
CA VAL A 41 -0.10 -2.02 2.02
C VAL A 41 -0.14 -3.35 2.76
N PHE A 42 0.88 -4.17 2.58
CA PHE A 42 1.03 -5.46 3.23
C PHE A 42 2.26 -5.44 4.13
N THR A 43 2.08 -5.88 5.37
CA THR A 43 3.18 -6.26 6.26
C THR A 43 3.17 -7.77 6.42
N LYS A 44 4.16 -8.34 7.11
CA LYS A 44 4.14 -9.78 7.44
C LYS A 44 2.83 -10.19 8.14
N ASN A 45 2.34 -9.37 9.08
CA ASN A 45 1.24 -9.72 9.98
C ASN A 45 -0.09 -9.06 9.63
N ASP A 46 -0.09 -8.02 8.79
CA ASP A 46 -1.30 -7.26 8.48
C ASP A 46 -1.40 -6.85 7.00
N SER A 47 -2.56 -6.38 6.60
CA SER A 47 -2.80 -5.74 5.31
C SER A 47 -3.88 -4.68 5.40
N LYS A 48 -3.63 -3.53 4.80
CA LYS A 48 -4.58 -2.41 4.74
C LYS A 48 -4.68 -1.87 3.31
N SER A 49 -5.89 -1.47 2.93
CA SER A 49 -6.18 -0.91 1.61
C SER A 49 -6.65 0.52 1.75
N TYR A 50 -6.30 1.35 0.78
CA TYR A 50 -6.63 2.77 0.72
C TYR A 50 -7.20 3.10 -0.66
N ALA A 51 -8.36 3.76 -0.68
CA ALA A 51 -9.06 4.21 -1.88
C ALA A 51 -8.57 5.59 -2.35
N VAL A 52 -8.93 5.98 -3.57
CA VAL A 52 -8.65 7.32 -4.11
C VAL A 52 -9.09 8.42 -3.15
N GLY A 53 -8.20 9.39 -2.93
CA GLY A 53 -8.43 10.52 -2.02
C GLY A 53 -8.09 10.22 -0.57
N GLU A 54 -7.92 8.96 -0.18
CA GLU A 54 -7.48 8.62 1.18
C GLU A 54 -6.03 9.02 1.39
N LYS A 55 -5.76 9.44 2.63
CA LYS A 55 -4.44 9.81 3.11
C LYS A 55 -4.01 8.90 4.24
N PHE A 56 -2.74 8.53 4.24
CA PHE A 56 -2.19 7.65 5.27
C PHE A 56 -0.70 7.89 5.51
N LYS A 57 -0.22 7.35 6.63
CA LYS A 57 1.20 7.31 6.98
C LYS A 57 1.67 5.86 6.97
N LEU A 58 2.92 5.66 6.56
CA LEU A 58 3.61 4.37 6.57
C LEU A 58 4.55 4.30 7.78
#